data_AF-A0A1F1VFD8-F1
#
_entry.id   AF-A0A1F1VFD8-F1
#
_cell.length_a   1.000
_cell.length_b   1.000
_cell.length_c   1.000
_cell.angle_alpha   90.00
_cell.angle_beta   90.00
_cell.angle_gamma   90.00
#
_symmetry.space_group_name_H-M   'P 1'
#
loop_
_entity.id
_entity.type
_entity.pdbx_description
1 polymer ?
#
loop_
_entity_poly.entity_id
_entity_poly.type
_entity_poly.pdbx_seq_one_letter_code
_entity_poly.pdbx_strand_id
1 'polypeptide(L)' 'MKHSEFWNAVEAVFGPAYGRSLAQDLVLPGLGVTCVQALDDGVAPERVWGLLCEETERSDAERWIFRSDPRR' A
#
# COMPACT_ATOMS: atom_id res chain seq x y z
N MET A 1 4.38 8.12 -4.73
CA MET A 1 4.68 8.02 -3.27
C MET A 1 6.04 7.36 -3.01
N LYS A 2 6.69 7.68 -1.88
CA LYS A 2 7.93 7.03 -1.38
C LYS A 2 7.63 5.75 -0.60
N HIS A 3 8.66 4.92 -0.32
CA HIS A 3 8.51 3.72 0.52
C HIS A 3 7.99 4.04 1.92
N SER A 4 8.48 5.11 2.56
CA SER A 4 7.98 5.53 3.88
C SER A 4 6.52 5.97 3.85
N GLU A 5 6.10 6.64 2.77
CA GLU A 5 4.70 7.03 2.57
C GLU A 5 3.79 5.81 2.37
N PHE A 6 4.29 4.74 1.72
CA PHE A 6 3.58 3.46 1.65
C PHE A 6 3.34 2.85 3.02
N TRP A 7 4.36 2.80 3.87
CA TRP A 7 4.18 2.25 5.21
C TRP A 7 3.22 3.10 6.04
N ASN A 8 3.30 4.42 5.95
CA ASN A 8 2.31 5.30 6.58
C ASN A 8 0.89 5.04 6.06
N ALA A 9 0.72 4.69 4.77
CA ALA A 9 -0.55 4.29 4.16
C ALA A 9 -1.15 3.07 4.80
N VAL A 10 -0.34 2.04 4.85
CA VAL A 10 -0.71 0.74 5.38
C VAL A 10 -1.10 0.88 6.84
N GLU A 11 -0.31 1.62 7.63
CA GLU A 11 -0.60 1.83 9.05
C GLU A 11 -1.85 2.70 9.27
N ALA A 12 -2.09 3.72 8.45
CA ALA A 12 -3.25 4.58 8.58
C ALA A 12 -4.57 3.87 8.23
N VAL A 13 -4.57 3.01 7.21
CA VAL A 13 -5.79 2.34 6.72
C VAL A 13 -6.07 1.04 7.47
N PHE A 14 -5.04 0.25 7.78
CA PHE A 14 -5.19 -1.10 8.34
C PHE A 14 -4.73 -1.20 9.80
N GLY A 15 -4.08 -0.17 10.32
CA GLY A 15 -3.44 -0.19 11.63
C GLY A 15 -2.03 -0.79 11.59
N PRO A 16 -1.18 -0.47 12.58
CA PRO A 16 0.24 -0.77 12.53
C PRO A 16 0.60 -2.27 12.56
N ALA A 17 -0.13 -3.06 13.35
CA ALA A 17 0.12 -4.49 13.45
C ALA A 17 -0.48 -5.27 12.27
N TYR A 18 -1.77 -5.06 12.00
CA TYR A 18 -2.49 -5.79 10.95
C TYR A 18 -1.98 -5.40 9.55
N GLY A 19 -1.74 -4.10 9.30
CA GLY A 19 -1.22 -3.64 8.01
C GLY A 19 0.15 -4.24 7.66
N ARG A 20 1.04 -4.40 8.65
CA ARG A 20 2.35 -5.05 8.45
C ARG A 20 2.22 -6.52 8.04
N SER A 21 1.37 -7.30 8.72
CA SER A 21 1.11 -8.70 8.34
C SER A 21 0.44 -8.77 6.97
N LEU A 22 -0.55 -7.93 6.71
CA LEU A 22 -1.23 -7.87 5.42
C LEU A 22 -0.25 -7.62 4.26
N ALA A 23 0.64 -6.65 4.40
CA ALA A 23 1.65 -6.34 3.37
C ALA A 23 2.66 -7.49 3.16
N GLN A 24 2.92 -8.28 4.19
CA GLN A 24 3.85 -9.41 4.15
C GLN A 24 3.22 -10.66 3.51
N ASP A 25 1.92 -10.89 3.76
CA ASP A 25 1.28 -12.19 3.53
C ASP A 25 0.28 -12.17 2.35
N LEU A 26 -0.33 -11.03 2.04
CA LEU A 26 -1.29 -10.90 0.95
C LEU A 26 -0.56 -10.83 -0.41
N VAL A 27 -0.79 -11.82 -1.26
CA VAL A 27 -0.34 -11.82 -2.66
C VAL A 27 -1.27 -10.93 -3.48
N LEU A 28 -0.71 -9.94 -4.17
CA LEU A 28 -1.47 -9.05 -5.04
C LEU A 28 -1.68 -9.74 -6.41
N PRO A 29 -2.91 -10.05 -6.84
CA PRO A 29 -3.15 -10.82 -8.07
C PRO A 29 -2.54 -10.17 -9.33
N GLY A 30 -2.54 -8.83 -9.40
CA GLY A 30 -1.95 -8.06 -10.50
C GLY A 30 -0.42 -8.10 -10.60
N LEU A 31 0.28 -8.63 -9.59
CA LEU A 31 1.74 -8.79 -9.57
C LEU A 31 2.19 -10.23 -9.29
N GLY A 32 1.33 -11.08 -8.71
CA GLY A 32 1.65 -12.45 -8.32
C GLY A 32 2.59 -12.57 -7.12
N VAL A 33 2.88 -11.46 -6.43
CA VAL A 33 3.78 -11.38 -5.26
C VAL A 33 3.17 -10.50 -4.18
N THR A 34 3.73 -10.55 -2.97
CA THR A 34 3.26 -9.72 -1.84
C THR A 34 3.72 -8.27 -1.97
N CYS A 35 3.17 -7.38 -1.13
CA CYS A 35 3.58 -5.97 -1.15
C CYS A 35 5.08 -5.81 -0.86
N VAL A 36 5.59 -6.53 0.14
CA VAL A 36 7.01 -6.49 0.51
C VAL A 36 7.90 -6.96 -0.62
N GLN A 37 7.56 -8.10 -1.24
CA GLN A 37 8.32 -8.62 -2.38
C GLN A 37 8.30 -7.67 -3.57
N ALA A 38 7.13 -7.11 -3.90
CA ALA A 38 7.01 -6.12 -4.97
C ALA A 38 7.90 -4.89 -4.73
N LEU A 39 7.93 -4.38 -3.50
CA LEU A 39 8.77 -3.24 -3.12
C LEU A 39 10.26 -3.58 -3.19
N ASP A 40 10.67 -4.77 -2.75
CA ASP A 40 12.05 -5.25 -2.84
C ASP A 40 12.50 -5.47 -4.29
N ASP A 41 11.59 -5.91 -5.17
CA ASP A 41 11.80 -6.04 -6.62
C ASP A 41 11.80 -4.68 -7.36
N GLY A 42 11.63 -3.57 -6.64
CA GLY A 42 11.68 -2.21 -7.18
C GLY A 42 10.38 -1.75 -7.85
N VAL A 43 9.26 -2.45 -7.64
CA VAL A 43 7.94 -1.98 -8.09
C VAL A 43 7.60 -0.67 -7.38
N ALA A 44 7.16 0.32 -8.15
CA ALA A 44 6.81 1.63 -7.62
C ALA A 44 5.76 1.51 -6.48
N PRO A 45 5.99 2.11 -5.30
CA PRO A 45 5.08 1.96 -4.15
C PRO A 45 3.64 2.40 -4.43
N GLU A 46 3.46 3.35 -5.36
CA GLU A 46 2.15 3.83 -5.80
C GLU A 46 1.35 2.78 -6.56
N ARG A 47 2.04 1.94 -7.34
CA ARG A 47 1.43 0.79 -8.01
C ARG A 47 1.06 -0.28 -6.99
N VAL A 48 1.96 -0.57 -6.04
CA VAL A 48 1.70 -1.56 -4.97
C VAL A 48 0.51 -1.14 -4.12
N TRP A 49 0.45 0.14 -3.71
CA TRP A 49 -0.68 0.69 -2.96
C TRP A 49 -1.99 0.60 -3.72
N GLY A 50 -2.00 0.96 -5.01
CA GLY A 50 -3.20 0.88 -5.84
C GLY A 50 -3.78 -0.53 -5.92
N LEU A 51 -2.91 -1.54 -6.10
CA LEU A 51 -3.31 -2.94 -6.15
C LEU A 51 -3.73 -3.49 -4.78
N LEU A 52 -3.08 -3.06 -3.70
CA LEU A 52 -3.50 -3.41 -2.34
C LEU A 52 -4.89 -2.85 -2.04
N CYS A 53 -5.18 -1.60 -2.40
CA CYS A 53 -6.50 -1.01 -2.24
C CYS A 53 -7.57 -1.73 -3.08
N GLU A 54 -7.23 -2.13 -4.31
CA GLU A 54 -8.11 -2.91 -5.18
C GLU A 54 -8.43 -4.29 -4.58
N GLU A 55 -7.40 -5.04 -4.21
CA GLU A 55 -7.55 -6.39 -3.63
C GLU A 55 -8.34 -6.37 -2.32
N THR A 56 -8.16 -5.33 -1.51
CA THR A 56 -8.83 -5.24 -0.22
C THR A 56 -10.18 -4.51 -0.30
N GLU A 57 -10.64 -4.12 -1.48
CA GLU A 57 -11.90 -3.39 -1.71
C GLU A 57 -11.98 -2.07 -0.90
N ARG A 58 -10.89 -1.31 -0.88
CA ARG A 58 -10.86 0.02 -0.24
C ARG A 58 -11.49 1.08 -1.13
N SER A 59 -12.11 2.06 -0.48
CA SER A 59 -12.75 3.18 -1.16
C SER A 59 -11.73 4.12 -1.81
N ASP A 60 -12.16 4.91 -2.80
CA ASP A 60 -11.31 5.93 -3.42
C ASP A 60 -10.77 6.95 -2.40
N ALA A 61 -11.53 7.26 -1.34
CA ALA A 61 -11.08 8.16 -0.28
C ALA A 61 -9.83 7.62 0.44
N GLU A 62 -9.79 6.32 0.74
CA GLU A 62 -8.64 5.65 1.36
C GLU A 62 -7.49 5.51 0.36
N ARG A 63 -7.80 5.30 -0.92
CA ARG A 63 -6.81 5.24 -2.01
C ARG A 63 -6.04 6.55 -2.18
N TRP A 64 -6.66 7.69 -1.90
CA TRP A 64 -6.07 9.02 -2.09
C TRP A 64 -5.55 9.69 -0.81
N ILE A 65 -5.44 8.97 0.31
CA ILE A 65 -5.04 9.53 1.61
C ILE A 65 -3.66 10.25 1.59
N PHE A 66 -2.80 10.01 0.59
CA PHE A 66 -1.51 10.70 0.39
C PHE A 66 -1.50 11.81 -0.66
N ARG A 67 -2.52 11.92 -1.53
CA ARG A 67 -2.61 13.05 -2.47
C ARG A 67 -3.01 14.36 -1.80
N SER A 68 -3.43 14.29 -0.54
CA SER A 68 -3.82 15.42 0.29
C SER A 68 -2.69 15.97 1.18
N ASP A 69 -1.41 15.70 0.87
CA ASP A 69 -0.30 16.49 1.44
C ASP A 69 0.14 17.59 0.44
N PRO A 70 -0.53 18.76 0.42
CA PRO A 70 0.10 19.95 -0.11
C PRO A 70 1.14 20.35 0.93
N ARG A 71 2.40 19.99 0.68
CA ARG A 71 3.61 20.49 1.37
C ARG A 71 3.29 21.73 2.23
N ARG A 72 3.20 21.53 3.55
CA ARG A 72 3.13 22.62 4.52
C ARG A 72 4.50 23.25 4.72
#